data_AF-A0A291H1S7-F1
#
_entry.id   AF-A0A291H1S7-F1
#
_cell.length_a   1.000
_cell.length_b   1.000
_cell.length_c   1.000
_cell.angle_alpha   90.00
_cell.angle_beta   90.00
_cell.angle_gamma   90.00
#
_symmetry.space_group_name_H-M   'P 1'
#
loop_
_entity.id
_entity.type
_entity.pdbx_description
1 polymer ?
#
loop_
_entity_poly.entity_id
_entity_poly.type
_entity_poly.pdbx_seq_one_letter_code
_entity_poly.pdbx_strand_id
1 'polypeptide(L)'
;MRPFSEKLTDATMWNANFKMGVLVGLLCPKCQTPEEFLEAETNAAELADAELVGFRSLDPTKRAELIIEMIDKSAHSVIDKHRRKAERTGRTRVRVDVQAWAAEAAAGVPVIQGQSESFMAHAREIAAEYISGALRLVAHAEKA
;
A
#
# COMPACT_ATOMS: atom_id res chain seq x y z
N MET A 1 -0.46 -16.01 21.54
CA MET A 1 0.44 -14.83 21.55
C MET A 1 1.25 -14.86 22.84
N ARG A 2 2.58 -14.86 22.77
CA ARG A 2 3.44 -14.77 23.96
C ARG A 2 3.72 -13.30 24.29
N PRO A 3 3.78 -12.90 25.57
CA PRO A 3 4.14 -11.54 25.96
C PRO A 3 5.61 -11.25 25.61
N PHE A 4 5.84 -10.03 25.12
CA PHE A 4 7.10 -9.54 24.58
C PHE A 4 8.06 -9.12 25.71
N SER A 5 9.32 -9.57 25.65
CA SER A 5 10.40 -9.19 26.58
C SER A 5 11.58 -8.72 25.72
N GLU A 6 11.72 -7.42 25.60
CA GLU A 6 12.67 -6.72 24.74
C GLU A 6 14.07 -6.74 25.38
N LYS A 7 15.01 -7.51 24.81
CA LYS A 7 16.44 -7.24 24.99
C LYS A 7 16.87 -6.33 23.86
N LEU A 8 17.46 -5.17 24.19
CA LEU A 8 17.94 -4.15 23.25
C LEU A 8 18.89 -4.69 22.15
N THR A 9 19.60 -5.80 22.41
CA THR A 9 20.47 -6.47 21.43
C THR A 9 19.71 -7.23 20.35
N ASP A 10 18.42 -7.52 20.55
CA ASP A 10 17.61 -8.17 19.53
C ASP A 10 17.03 -7.15 18.54
N ALA A 11 16.85 -5.87 18.91
CA ALA A 11 16.24 -4.84 18.05
C ALA A 11 17.07 -4.51 16.80
N THR A 12 18.39 -4.67 16.84
CA THR A 12 19.28 -4.51 15.66
C THR A 12 19.18 -5.67 14.66
N MET A 13 18.43 -6.72 14.97
CA MET A 13 18.22 -7.88 14.10
C MET A 13 16.81 -7.95 13.51
N TRP A 14 16.01 -6.87 13.51
CA TRP A 14 14.68 -6.90 12.93
C TRP A 14 14.64 -6.10 11.64
N ASN A 15 14.07 -6.72 10.62
CA ASN A 15 13.88 -6.13 9.32
C ASN A 15 12.63 -5.26 9.35
N ALA A 16 12.77 -3.98 9.03
CA ALA A 16 11.65 -3.07 9.02
C ALA A 16 10.79 -3.29 7.76
N ASN A 17 9.48 -3.47 7.96
CA ASN A 17 8.53 -3.66 6.87
C ASN A 17 7.82 -2.34 6.57
N PHE A 18 8.00 -1.84 5.35
CA PHE A 18 7.39 -0.61 4.90
C PHE A 18 6.30 -0.89 3.88
N LYS A 19 5.20 -0.17 4.00
CA LYS A 19 4.16 -0.13 2.99
C LYS A 19 3.91 1.32 2.61
N MET A 20 4.15 1.64 1.33
CA MET A 20 3.99 3.00 0.79
C MET A 20 4.80 4.04 1.59
N GLY A 21 6.03 3.71 1.97
CA GLY A 21 6.91 4.59 2.76
C GLY A 21 6.56 4.69 4.24
N VAL A 22 5.63 3.86 4.74
CA VAL A 22 5.21 3.86 6.16
C VAL A 22 5.63 2.56 6.81
N LEU A 23 6.32 2.64 7.95
CA LEU A 23 6.64 1.46 8.76
C LEU A 23 5.34 0.82 9.27
N VAL A 24 5.04 -0.38 8.79
CA VAL A 24 3.84 -1.15 9.18
C VAL A 24 4.14 -2.30 10.13
N GLY A 25 5.41 -2.64 10.32
CA GLY A 25 5.81 -3.67 11.28
C GLY A 25 7.30 -3.96 11.25
N LEU A 26 7.70 -4.86 12.15
CA LEU A 26 9.04 -5.42 12.21
C LEU A 26 8.95 -6.91 11.90
N LEU A 27 9.84 -7.40 11.04
CA LEU A 27 9.95 -8.78 10.62
C LEU A 27 11.15 -9.45 11.28
N CYS A 28 10.94 -10.68 11.75
CA CYS A 28 12.01 -11.53 12.25
C CYS A 28 12.77 -12.14 11.06
N PRO A 29 14.10 -11.93 10.91
CA PRO A 29 14.86 -12.41 9.75
C PRO A 29 14.81 -13.93 9.54
N LYS A 30 14.64 -14.69 10.62
CA LYS A 30 14.56 -16.15 10.57
C LYS A 30 13.17 -16.68 10.18
N CYS A 31 12.17 -15.81 10.16
CA CYS A 31 10.77 -16.18 9.90
C CYS A 31 10.26 -15.67 8.55
N GLN A 32 11.08 -14.92 7.82
CA GLN A 32 10.71 -14.34 6.53
C GLN A 32 10.73 -15.39 5.42
N THR A 33 9.82 -15.26 4.46
CA THR A 33 10.01 -15.91 3.15
C THR A 33 11.17 -15.24 2.40
N PRO A 34 11.77 -15.90 1.39
CA PRO A 34 12.81 -15.28 0.58
C PRO A 34 12.40 -13.94 -0.04
N GLU A 35 11.13 -13.80 -0.43
CA GLU A 35 10.58 -12.57 -0.97
C GLU A 35 10.50 -11.45 0.09
N GLU A 36 10.00 -11.78 1.29
CA GLU A 36 9.92 -10.82 2.40
C GLU A 36 11.31 -10.37 2.88
N PHE A 37 12.30 -11.25 2.80
CA PHE A 37 13.68 -10.93 3.12
C PHE A 37 14.28 -9.94 2.09
N LEU A 38 14.10 -10.21 0.81
CA LEU A 38 14.59 -9.34 -0.27
C LEU A 38 13.93 -7.95 -0.23
N GLU A 39 12.62 -7.90 0.03
CA GLU A 39 11.90 -6.63 0.20
C GLU A 39 12.42 -5.84 1.40
N ALA A 40 12.71 -6.51 2.51
CA ALA A 40 13.32 -5.87 3.67
C ALA A 40 14.74 -5.33 3.41
N GLU A 41 15.59 -6.06 2.70
CA GLU A 41 16.92 -5.58 2.33
C GLU A 41 16.85 -4.37 1.40
N THR A 42 15.92 -4.39 0.44
CA THR A 42 15.68 -3.26 -0.46
C THR A 42 15.22 -2.03 0.33
N ASN A 43 14.26 -2.20 1.24
CA ASN A 43 13.79 -1.12 2.10
C ASN A 43 14.91 -0.57 2.99
N ALA A 44 15.76 -1.44 3.56
CA ALA A 44 16.89 -1.05 4.38
C ALA A 44 17.91 -0.21 3.60
N ALA A 45 18.16 -0.55 2.33
CA ALA A 45 19.02 0.22 1.45
C ALA A 45 18.42 1.60 1.14
N GLU A 46 17.12 1.66 0.82
CA GLU A 46 16.43 2.95 0.56
C GLU A 46 16.42 3.87 1.79
N LEU A 47 16.35 3.29 3.00
CA LEU A 47 16.40 4.02 4.27
C LEU A 47 17.77 4.62 4.58
N ALA A 48 18.85 3.99 4.13
CA ALA A 48 20.20 4.43 4.45
C ALA A 48 20.48 5.84 3.93
N ASP A 49 19.84 6.22 2.83
CA ASP A 49 19.98 7.51 2.17
C ASP A 49 18.79 8.47 2.42
N ALA A 50 17.84 8.08 3.27
CA ALA A 50 16.60 8.84 3.50
C ALA A 50 16.57 9.57 4.85
N GLU A 51 16.04 10.79 4.84
CA GLU A 51 15.66 11.49 6.08
C GLU A 51 14.22 11.11 6.48
N LEU A 52 14.07 10.42 7.61
CA LEU A 52 12.77 10.02 8.12
C LEU A 52 12.09 11.16 8.87
N VAL A 53 10.98 11.64 8.31
CA VAL A 53 10.09 12.59 9.00
C VAL A 53 8.86 11.85 9.49
N GLY A 54 8.47 12.08 10.75
CA GLY A 54 7.25 11.51 11.29
C GLY A 54 6.02 11.99 10.50
N PHE A 55 5.19 11.07 10.02
CA PHE A 55 3.98 11.45 9.25
C PHE A 55 3.11 12.49 9.99
N ARG A 56 2.99 12.38 11.32
CA ARG A 56 2.21 13.31 12.15
C ARG A 56 2.88 14.68 12.36
N SER A 57 4.19 14.79 12.18
CA SER A 57 4.91 16.07 12.29
C SER A 57 4.86 16.90 11.02
N LEU A 58 4.38 16.33 9.90
CA LEU A 58 4.10 17.08 8.69
C LEU A 58 2.92 18.03 8.89
N ASP A 59 2.96 19.15 8.17
CA ASP A 59 1.82 20.07 8.10
C ASP A 59 0.59 19.37 7.48
N PRO A 60 -0.64 19.82 7.82
CA PRO A 60 -1.85 19.16 7.38
C PRO A 60 -1.99 19.01 5.86
N THR A 61 -1.49 19.98 5.08
CA THR A 61 -1.56 19.96 3.62
C THR A 61 -0.69 18.84 3.06
N LYS A 62 0.59 18.78 3.47
CA LYS A 62 1.49 17.69 3.04
C LYS A 62 0.98 16.31 3.45
N ARG A 63 0.36 16.19 4.62
CA ARG A 63 -0.26 14.91 5.03
C ARG A 63 -1.39 14.51 4.09
N ALA A 64 -2.24 15.46 3.71
CA ALA A 64 -3.34 15.19 2.79
C ALA A 64 -2.82 14.77 1.40
N GLU A 65 -1.81 15.48 0.87
CA GLU A 65 -1.15 15.14 -0.40
C GLU A 65 -0.57 13.73 -0.38
N LEU A 66 0.16 13.37 0.68
CA LEU A 66 0.71 12.02 0.83
C LEU A 66 -0.37 10.95 0.96
N ILE A 67 -1.48 11.24 1.66
CA ILE A 67 -2.61 10.29 1.74
C ILE A 67 -3.19 10.05 0.34
N ILE A 68 -3.39 11.10 -0.44
CA ILE A 68 -3.90 11.00 -1.81
C ILE A 68 -2.94 10.17 -2.68
N GLU A 69 -1.63 10.43 -2.60
CA GLU A 69 -0.61 9.67 -3.32
C GLU A 69 -0.61 8.18 -2.91
N MET A 70 -0.75 7.89 -1.61
CA MET A 70 -0.86 6.52 -1.12
C MET A 70 -2.14 5.82 -1.62
N ILE A 71 -3.26 6.54 -1.69
CA ILE A 71 -4.52 6.02 -2.25
C ILE A 71 -4.33 5.68 -3.73
N ASP A 72 -3.69 6.56 -4.52
CA ASP A 72 -3.41 6.34 -5.93
C ASP A 72 -2.51 5.10 -6.15
N LYS A 73 -1.41 5.00 -5.40
CA LYS A 73 -0.52 3.81 -5.41
C LYS A 73 -1.28 2.53 -5.05
N SER A 74 -2.16 2.59 -4.06
CA SER A 74 -3.00 1.46 -3.66
C SER A 74 -3.99 1.07 -4.76
N ALA A 75 -4.63 2.05 -5.40
CA ALA A 75 -5.57 1.84 -6.50
C ALA A 75 -4.90 1.13 -7.69
N HIS A 76 -3.71 1.59 -8.09
CA HIS A 76 -2.91 0.91 -9.12
C HIS A 76 -2.57 -0.53 -8.74
N SER A 77 -2.13 -0.77 -7.50
CA SER A 77 -1.82 -2.11 -7.00
C SER A 77 -3.04 -3.05 -7.05
N VAL A 78 -4.23 -2.55 -6.71
CA VAL A 78 -5.48 -3.31 -6.78
C VAL A 78 -5.83 -3.66 -8.23
N ILE A 79 -5.75 -2.71 -9.16
CA ILE A 79 -5.98 -2.97 -10.59
C ILE A 79 -5.02 -4.07 -11.09
N ASP A 80 -3.74 -3.94 -10.80
CA ASP A 80 -2.71 -4.90 -11.20
C ASP A 80 -2.95 -6.29 -10.60
N LYS A 81 -3.31 -6.35 -9.31
CA LYS A 81 -3.65 -7.59 -8.62
C LYS A 81 -4.80 -8.32 -9.33
N HIS A 82 -5.89 -7.61 -9.64
CA HIS A 82 -7.05 -8.22 -10.29
C HIS A 82 -6.75 -8.61 -11.75
N ARG A 83 -5.95 -7.81 -12.47
CA ARG A 83 -5.45 -8.15 -13.81
C ARG A 83 -4.60 -9.43 -13.80
N ARG A 84 -3.56 -9.50 -12.98
CA ARG A 84 -2.70 -10.69 -12.84
C ARG A 84 -3.48 -11.92 -12.39
N LYS A 85 -4.50 -11.75 -11.55
CA LYS A 85 -5.39 -12.85 -11.15
C LYS A 85 -6.18 -13.38 -12.35
N ALA A 86 -6.69 -12.51 -13.20
CA ALA A 86 -7.41 -12.92 -14.40
C ALA A 86 -6.49 -13.64 -15.40
N GLU A 87 -5.30 -13.10 -15.66
CA GLU A 87 -4.28 -13.70 -16.54
C GLU A 87 -3.92 -15.12 -16.10
N ARG A 88 -3.65 -15.33 -14.80
CA ARG A 88 -3.37 -16.66 -14.24
C ARG A 88 -4.52 -17.66 -14.39
N THR A 89 -5.75 -17.17 -14.54
CA THR A 89 -6.93 -18.01 -14.79
C THR A 89 -7.27 -18.16 -16.28
N GLY A 90 -6.41 -17.67 -17.18
CA GLY A 90 -6.64 -17.73 -18.62
C GLY A 90 -7.76 -16.80 -19.11
N ARG A 91 -8.19 -15.84 -18.30
CA ARG A 91 -9.25 -14.90 -18.67
C ARG A 91 -8.66 -13.72 -19.42
N THR A 92 -9.23 -13.42 -20.57
CA THR A 92 -8.90 -12.24 -21.38
C THR A 92 -9.70 -11.00 -21.01
N ARG A 93 -10.69 -11.13 -20.11
CA ARG A 93 -11.53 -10.04 -19.64
C ARG A 93 -11.75 -10.14 -18.13
N VAL A 94 -11.76 -8.98 -17.47
CA VAL A 94 -12.02 -8.86 -16.03
C VAL A 94 -13.30 -8.09 -15.82
N ARG A 95 -14.23 -8.64 -15.01
CA ARG A 95 -15.36 -7.86 -14.52
C ARG A 95 -14.83 -6.88 -13.49
N VAL A 96 -14.98 -5.59 -13.76
CA VAL A 96 -14.60 -4.52 -12.84
C VAL A 96 -15.78 -4.21 -11.94
N ASP A 97 -15.53 -4.20 -10.64
CA ASP A 97 -16.41 -3.59 -9.64
C ASP A 97 -15.62 -2.44 -9.01
N VAL A 98 -15.83 -1.22 -9.52
CA VAL A 98 -15.05 -0.04 -9.11
C VAL A 98 -15.20 0.22 -7.62
N GLN A 99 -16.40 0.04 -7.06
CA GLN A 99 -16.67 0.35 -5.67
C GLN A 99 -16.01 -0.68 -4.74
N ALA A 100 -16.07 -1.96 -5.09
CA ALA A 100 -15.37 -2.99 -4.34
C ALA A 100 -13.84 -2.81 -4.40
N TRP A 101 -13.29 -2.48 -5.57
CA TRP A 101 -11.85 -2.24 -5.73
C TRP A 101 -11.40 -0.96 -5.01
N ALA A 102 -12.23 0.09 -5.01
CA ALA A 102 -11.97 1.31 -4.25
C ALA A 102 -11.97 1.07 -2.74
N ALA A 103 -12.90 0.24 -2.25
CA ALA A 103 -12.90 -0.19 -0.84
C ALA A 103 -11.64 -0.97 -0.47
N GLU A 104 -11.18 -1.87 -1.35
CA GLU A 104 -9.92 -2.60 -1.18
C GLU A 104 -8.71 -1.64 -1.17
N ALA A 105 -8.67 -0.68 -2.10
CA ALA A 105 -7.58 0.30 -2.21
C ALA A 105 -7.49 1.19 -0.97
N ALA A 106 -8.61 1.75 -0.51
CA ALA A 106 -8.66 2.57 0.70
C ALA A 106 -8.24 1.77 1.95
N ALA A 107 -8.72 0.53 2.11
CA ALA A 107 -8.30 -0.34 3.21
C ALA A 107 -6.80 -0.69 3.16
N GLY A 108 -6.19 -0.61 1.98
CA GLY A 108 -4.77 -0.86 1.75
C GLY A 108 -3.84 0.23 2.29
N VAL A 109 -4.33 1.44 2.57
CA VAL A 109 -3.52 2.59 2.99
C VAL A 109 -3.36 2.60 4.53
N PRO A 110 -2.15 2.38 5.07
CA PRO A 110 -1.95 2.19 6.52
C PRO A 110 -2.37 3.39 7.38
N VAL A 111 -2.04 4.61 6.93
CA VAL A 111 -2.21 5.83 7.73
C VAL A 111 -3.67 6.23 7.93
N ILE A 112 -4.59 5.68 7.14
CA ILE A 112 -6.03 5.94 7.24
C ILE A 112 -6.80 4.80 7.90
N GLN A 113 -6.13 3.70 8.27
CA GLN A 113 -6.77 2.62 9.00
C GLN A 113 -7.22 3.10 10.39
N GLY A 114 -8.46 2.78 10.77
CA GLY A 114 -9.04 3.20 12.04
C GLY A 114 -9.53 4.66 12.08
N GLN A 115 -9.50 5.38 10.94
CA GLN A 115 -10.16 6.68 10.82
C GLN A 115 -11.69 6.54 10.85
N SER A 116 -12.38 7.66 11.04
CA SER A 116 -13.85 7.70 11.02
C SER A 116 -14.44 7.19 9.70
N GLU A 117 -15.66 6.66 9.73
CA GLU A 117 -16.33 6.15 8.52
C GLU A 117 -16.54 7.24 7.46
N SER A 118 -16.76 8.50 7.83
CA SER A 118 -16.84 9.62 6.87
C SER A 118 -15.52 9.84 6.13
N PHE A 119 -14.40 9.79 6.85
CA PHE A 119 -13.06 9.85 6.25
C PHE A 119 -12.83 8.66 5.31
N MET A 120 -13.18 7.45 5.76
CA MET A 120 -13.04 6.24 4.94
C MET A 120 -13.92 6.29 3.69
N ALA A 121 -15.14 6.82 3.79
CA ALA A 121 -16.01 7.03 2.64
C ALA A 121 -15.36 7.96 1.61
N HIS A 122 -14.78 9.08 2.06
CA HIS A 122 -14.08 10.00 1.17
C HIS A 122 -12.84 9.39 0.52
N ALA A 123 -12.06 8.60 1.27
CA ALA A 123 -10.93 7.86 0.70
C ALA A 123 -11.36 6.85 -0.38
N ARG A 124 -12.53 6.20 -0.21
CA ARG A 124 -13.11 5.31 -1.23
C ARG A 124 -13.57 6.09 -2.47
N GLU A 125 -14.12 7.30 -2.30
CA GLU A 125 -14.49 8.16 -3.43
C GLU A 125 -13.26 8.50 -4.29
N ILE A 126 -12.19 8.98 -3.66
CA ILE A 126 -10.91 9.28 -4.33
C ILE A 126 -10.38 8.03 -5.05
N ALA A 127 -10.35 6.88 -4.38
CA ALA A 127 -9.89 5.63 -5.00
C ALA A 127 -10.75 5.22 -6.20
N ALA A 128 -12.07 5.40 -6.13
CA ALA A 128 -13.00 5.09 -7.22
C ALA A 128 -12.77 5.99 -8.43
N GLU A 129 -12.46 7.28 -8.22
CA GLU A 129 -12.09 8.21 -9.28
C GLU A 129 -10.82 7.78 -10.00
N TYR A 130 -9.75 7.46 -9.25
CA TYR A 130 -8.50 6.96 -9.83
C TYR A 130 -8.71 5.67 -10.64
N ILE A 131 -9.42 4.70 -10.08
CA ILE A 131 -9.69 3.42 -10.76
C ILE A 131 -10.49 3.67 -12.05
N SER A 132 -11.53 4.49 -11.98
CA SER A 132 -12.34 4.83 -13.15
C SER A 132 -11.52 5.54 -14.22
N GLY A 133 -10.64 6.46 -13.83
CA GLY A 133 -9.73 7.18 -14.72
C GLY A 133 -8.75 6.24 -15.43
N ALA A 134 -8.06 5.39 -14.67
CA ALA A 134 -7.10 4.41 -15.21
C ALA A 134 -7.75 3.45 -16.22
N LEU A 135 -8.95 2.95 -15.91
CA LEU A 135 -9.66 2.03 -16.79
C LEU A 135 -10.14 2.69 -18.10
N ARG A 136 -10.50 3.98 -18.07
CA ARG A 136 -10.85 4.73 -19.29
C ARG A 136 -9.64 4.86 -20.23
N LEU A 137 -8.46 5.18 -19.69
CA LEU A 137 -7.23 5.31 -20.48
C LEU A 137 -6.89 4.02 -21.23
N VAL A 138 -7.03 2.87 -20.57
CA VAL A 138 -6.82 1.55 -21.19
C VAL A 138 -7.84 1.30 -22.32
N ALA A 139 -9.12 1.58 -22.07
CA ALA A 139 -10.17 1.40 -23.08
C ALA A 139 -10.00 2.31 -24.32
N HIS A 140 -9.34 3.46 -24.17
CA HIS A 140 -8.99 4.33 -25.29
C HIS A 140 -7.75 3.82 -26.06
N ALA A 141 -6.75 3.30 -25.36
CA ALA A 141 -5.55 2.74 -25.99
C ALA A 141 -5.84 1.50 -26.84
N GLU A 142 -6.81 0.67 -26.47
CA GLU A 142 -7.22 -0.52 -27.25
C GLU A 142 -8.03 -0.19 -28.53
N LYS A 143 -8.45 1.07 -28.71
CA LYS A 143 -9.24 1.52 -29.86
C LYS A 143 -8.44 2.30 -30.91
N ALA A 144 -7.19 2.67 -30.60
CA ALA A 144 -6.27 3.40 -31.47
C ALA A 144 -5.40 2.44 -32.28
#